data_AF-A0A817S5U7-F1
#
_entry.id   AF-A0A817S5U7-F1
#
_cell.length_a   1.000
_cell.length_b   1.000
_cell.length_c   1.000
_cell.angle_alpha   90.00
_cell.angle_beta   90.00
_cell.angle_gamma   90.00
#
_symmetry.space_group_name_H-M   'P 1'
#
loop_
_entity.id
_entity.type
_entity.pdbx_description
1 polymer ?
#
loop_
_entity_poly.entity_id
_entity_poly.type
_entity_poly.pdbx_seq_one_letter_code
_entity_poly.pdbx_strand_id
1 'polypeptide(L)'
;CISCFSHQLQFLSISTQRDIEFLNADRWEKLILCQIPHLRRFNFRHQIITDENMIDYSRYHLLIDKFKSSFWTNRQWFFTHQHYKLKDFTSWIIFYSIQPYRYKN
;
A
#
# COMPACT_ATOMS: atom_id res chain seq x y z
N CYS A 1 13.79 -23.97 -5.97
CA CYS A 1 13.80 -23.46 -4.58
C CYS A 1 14.02 -21.93 -4.58
N ILE A 2 12.95 -21.12 -4.57
CA ILE A 2 13.05 -19.66 -4.40
C ILE A 2 12.66 -19.31 -2.94
N SER A 3 13.19 -20.06 -1.96
CA SER A 3 12.71 -19.98 -0.57
C SER A 3 13.74 -19.43 0.44
N CYS A 4 14.95 -19.05 0.02
CA CYS A 4 15.98 -18.57 0.96
C CYS A 4 16.32 -17.08 0.84
N PHE A 5 16.12 -16.44 -0.31
CA PHE A 5 16.48 -15.01 -0.47
C PHE A 5 15.57 -14.06 0.31
N SER A 6 14.31 -14.43 0.50
CA SER A 6 13.30 -13.56 1.08
C SER A 6 13.42 -13.41 2.61
N HIS A 7 13.95 -14.41 3.32
CA HIS A 7 14.09 -14.38 4.78
C HIS A 7 15.06 -13.29 5.28
N GLN A 8 15.98 -12.83 4.45
CA GLN A 8 16.91 -11.77 4.83
C GLN A 8 16.45 -10.38 4.39
N LEU A 9 15.32 -10.28 3.69
CA LEU A 9 14.83 -9.02 3.16
C LEU A 9 14.29 -8.14 4.31
N GLN A 10 15.06 -7.12 4.68
CA GLN A 10 14.67 -6.16 5.73
C GLN A 10 13.99 -4.91 5.16
N PHE A 11 14.18 -4.63 3.87
CA PHE A 11 13.65 -3.46 3.19
C PHE A 11 12.99 -3.87 1.87
N LEU A 12 11.77 -3.41 1.67
CA LEU A 12 11.03 -3.61 0.43
C LEU A 12 10.44 -2.27 0.01
N SER A 13 10.73 -1.87 -1.23
CA SER A 13 10.16 -0.66 -1.84
C SER A 13 9.50 -1.03 -3.15
N ILE A 14 8.20 -0.78 -3.23
CA ILE A 14 7.37 -1.17 -4.38
C ILE A 14 6.56 0.03 -4.84
N SER A 15 6.57 0.24 -6.17
CA SER A 15 5.70 1.18 -6.85
C SER A 15 4.87 0.42 -7.87
N THR A 16 3.55 0.55 -7.81
CA THR A 16 2.58 -0.15 -8.67
C THR A 16 1.58 0.83 -9.25
N GLN A 17 0.84 0.41 -10.27
CA GLN A 17 -0.17 1.24 -10.93
C GLN A 17 -1.32 0.41 -11.48
N ARG A 18 -2.51 1.02 -11.57
CA ARG A 18 -3.76 0.53 -12.20
C ARG A 18 -4.42 -0.68 -11.54
N ASP A 19 -3.66 -1.73 -11.25
CA ASP A 19 -4.21 -2.97 -10.70
C ASP A 19 -4.58 -2.81 -9.21
N ILE A 20 -5.89 -2.72 -8.95
CA ILE A 20 -6.45 -2.50 -7.63
C ILE A 20 -6.14 -3.65 -6.65
N GLU A 21 -5.77 -4.83 -7.13
CA GLU A 21 -5.41 -5.97 -6.29
C GLU A 21 -4.12 -5.72 -5.48
N PHE A 22 -3.31 -4.72 -5.87
CA PHE A 22 -2.19 -4.26 -5.04
C PHE A 22 -2.62 -3.50 -3.79
N LEU A 23 -3.87 -3.03 -3.71
CA LEU A 23 -4.47 -2.43 -2.51
C LEU A 23 -5.10 -3.48 -1.58
N ASN A 24 -4.90 -4.77 -1.85
CA ASN A 24 -5.33 -5.84 -0.95
C ASN A 24 -4.34 -5.98 0.22
N ALA A 25 -4.66 -5.34 1.35
CA ALA A 25 -3.83 -5.37 2.56
C ALA A 25 -3.59 -6.80 3.09
N ASP A 26 -4.62 -7.65 3.06
CA ASP A 26 -4.54 -9.03 3.58
C ASP A 26 -3.54 -9.87 2.76
N ARG A 27 -3.48 -9.64 1.45
CA ARG A 27 -2.51 -10.29 0.55
C ARG A 27 -1.08 -9.90 0.89
N TRP A 28 -0.84 -8.62 1.17
CA TRP A 28 0.47 -8.14 1.61
C TRP A 28 0.84 -8.67 2.99
N GLU A 29 -0.08 -8.64 3.94
CA GLU A 29 0.12 -9.19 5.29
C GLU A 29 0.54 -10.66 5.21
N LYS A 30 -0.20 -11.48 4.46
CA LYS A 30 0.11 -12.90 4.25
C LYS A 30 1.49 -13.09 3.60
N LEU A 31 1.81 -12.31 2.57
CA LEU A 31 3.13 -12.36 1.93
C LEU A 31 4.24 -12.01 2.91
N ILE A 32 4.03 -10.98 3.74
CA ILE A 32 5.03 -10.51 4.70
C ILE A 32 5.26 -11.55 5.80
N LEU A 33 4.19 -12.10 6.37
CA LEU A 33 4.29 -13.13 7.41
C LEU A 33 4.93 -14.42 6.88
N CYS A 34 4.56 -14.87 5.68
CA CYS A 34 5.01 -16.18 5.17
C CYS A 34 6.37 -16.13 4.46
N GLN A 35 6.70 -15.04 3.77
CA GLN A 35 7.84 -15.00 2.86
C GLN A 35 8.95 -14.05 3.31
N ILE A 36 8.60 -12.91 3.95
CA ILE A 36 9.57 -11.88 4.37
C ILE A 36 9.35 -11.49 5.84
N PRO A 37 9.36 -12.45 6.79
CA PRO A 37 8.97 -12.20 8.18
C PRO A 37 9.87 -11.19 8.90
N HIS A 38 11.10 -11.03 8.43
CA HIS A 38 12.09 -10.09 8.96
C HIS A 38 12.03 -8.69 8.30
N LEU A 39 11.00 -8.40 7.50
CA LEU A 39 10.81 -7.10 6.89
C LEU A 39 10.61 -6.03 7.97
N ARG A 40 11.49 -5.03 7.98
CA ARG A 40 11.48 -3.90 8.92
C ARG A 40 10.87 -2.65 8.31
N ARG A 41 11.02 -2.47 7.00
CA ARG A 41 10.52 -1.30 6.30
C ARG A 41 9.85 -1.69 4.99
N PHE A 42 8.59 -1.31 4.89
CA PHE A 42 7.77 -1.49 3.72
C PHE A 42 7.40 -0.13 3.13
N ASN A 43 8.06 0.24 2.03
CA ASN A 43 7.72 1.42 1.27
C ASN A 43 6.80 1.00 0.12
N PHE A 44 5.62 1.57 0.08
CA PHE A 44 4.61 1.22 -0.91
C PHE A 44 4.09 2.49 -1.56
N ARG A 45 3.94 2.46 -2.88
CA ARG A 45 3.25 3.50 -3.65
C ARG A 45 2.39 2.82 -4.69
N HIS A 46 1.12 3.19 -4.76
CA HIS A 46 0.18 2.72 -5.75
C HIS A 46 -0.54 3.90 -6.38
N GLN A 47 -0.67 3.86 -7.69
CA GLN A 47 -1.37 4.87 -8.46
C GLN A 47 -2.56 4.25 -9.18
N ILE A 48 -3.74 4.83 -9.00
CA ILE A 48 -4.95 4.38 -9.68
C ILE A 48 -5.67 5.57 -10.31
N ILE A 49 -6.27 5.35 -11.47
CA ILE A 49 -7.19 6.29 -12.11
C ILE A 49 -8.59 5.73 -11.87
N THR A 50 -9.45 6.52 -11.23
CA THR A 50 -10.84 6.15 -10.94
C THR A 50 -11.77 7.14 -11.62
N ASP A 51 -12.85 6.67 -12.21
CA ASP A 51 -13.98 7.53 -12.56
C ASP A 51 -14.90 7.63 -11.33
N GLU A 52 -15.28 8.84 -10.93
CA GLU A 52 -16.12 9.14 -9.75
C GLU A 52 -17.46 8.36 -9.79
N ASN A 53 -17.92 7.97 -10.98
CA ASN A 53 -19.17 7.21 -11.16
C ASN A 53 -18.97 5.68 -11.14
N MET A 54 -17.74 5.18 -11.00
CA MET A 54 -17.47 3.75 -11.03
C MET A 54 -17.43 3.12 -9.64
N ILE A 55 -17.88 1.85 -9.60
CA ILE A 55 -17.82 0.92 -8.46
C ILE A 55 -16.43 0.96 -7.78
N ASP A 56 -15.38 1.20 -8.56
CA ASP A 56 -14.00 1.22 -8.12
C ASP A 56 -13.67 2.28 -7.06
N TYR A 57 -14.37 3.43 -7.01
CA TYR A 57 -14.11 4.43 -5.97
C TYR A 57 -14.57 3.99 -4.58
N SER A 58 -15.76 3.38 -4.49
CA SER A 58 -16.26 2.81 -3.23
C SER A 58 -15.41 1.62 -2.78
N ARG A 59 -15.02 0.75 -3.73
CA ARG A 59 -14.14 -0.38 -3.51
C ARG A 59 -12.74 0.06 -3.06
N TYR A 60 -12.23 1.16 -3.60
CA TYR A 60 -10.95 1.73 -3.22
C TYR A 60 -10.88 2.05 -1.72
N HIS A 61 -11.87 2.78 -1.18
CA HIS A 61 -11.91 3.16 0.23
C HIS A 61 -11.93 1.94 1.16
N LEU A 62 -12.74 0.93 0.81
CA LEU A 62 -12.80 -0.33 1.56
C LEU A 62 -11.46 -1.09 1.56
N LEU A 63 -10.72 -1.04 0.45
CA LEU A 63 -9.41 -1.69 0.34
C LEU A 63 -8.34 -0.96 1.16
N ILE A 64 -8.27 0.37 1.06
CA ILE A 64 -7.25 1.13 1.78
C ILE A 64 -7.49 1.18 3.29
N ASP A 65 -8.72 1.08 3.76
CA ASP A 65 -9.04 1.07 5.20
C ASP A 65 -8.40 -0.12 5.92
N LYS A 66 -8.20 -1.25 5.23
CA LYS A 66 -7.51 -2.41 5.82
C LYS A 66 -6.04 -2.16 6.13
N PHE A 67 -5.40 -1.15 5.52
CA PHE A 67 -4.05 -0.73 5.88
C PHE A 67 -3.97 -0.01 7.24
N LYS A 68 -5.10 0.13 7.96
CA LYS A 68 -5.17 0.62 9.34
C LYS A 68 -5.27 -0.50 10.38
N SER A 69 -5.22 -1.77 9.96
CA SER A 69 -5.27 -2.91 10.90
C SER A 69 -4.09 -2.91 11.87
N SER A 70 -4.24 -3.64 12.98
CA SER A 70 -3.21 -3.76 14.01
C SER A 70 -1.88 -4.28 13.47
N PHE A 71 -1.89 -5.12 12.42
CA PHE A 71 -0.67 -5.57 11.75
C PHE A 71 0.18 -4.41 11.24
N TRP A 72 -0.43 -3.44 10.55
CA TRP A 72 0.26 -2.28 9.97
C TRP A 72 0.68 -1.28 11.04
N THR A 73 -0.21 -0.97 11.99
CA THR A 73 0.06 0.02 13.03
C THR A 73 1.11 -0.45 14.04
N ASN A 74 1.11 -1.75 14.42
CA ASN A 74 2.13 -2.30 15.32
C ASN A 74 3.52 -2.29 14.70
N ARG A 75 3.61 -2.38 13.37
CA ARG A 75 4.86 -2.23 12.60
C ARG A 75 5.24 -0.78 12.32
N GLN A 76 4.44 0.18 12.76
CA GLN A 76 4.59 1.61 12.47
C GLN A 76 4.66 1.90 10.96
N TRP A 77 3.98 1.09 10.15
CA TRP A 77 3.84 1.29 8.73
C TRP A 77 2.52 2.02 8.48
N PHE A 78 2.63 3.31 8.23
CA PHE A 78 1.48 4.18 8.03
C PHE A 78 1.35 4.52 6.55
N PHE A 79 0.11 4.72 6.11
CA PHE A 79 -0.20 5.02 4.73
C PHE A 79 -1.14 6.21 4.67
N THR A 80 -1.02 6.96 3.57
CA THR A 80 -1.92 8.04 3.23
C THR A 80 -2.22 8.01 1.75
N HIS A 81 -3.07 8.91 1.31
CA HIS A 81 -3.42 9.05 -0.09
C HIS A 81 -3.68 10.50 -0.47
N GLN A 82 -3.42 10.78 -1.75
CA GLN A 82 -3.69 12.05 -2.40
C GLN A 82 -4.66 11.83 -3.55
N HIS A 83 -5.66 12.70 -3.65
CA HIS A 83 -6.64 12.70 -4.73
C HIS A 83 -6.42 13.93 -5.60
N TYR A 84 -6.28 13.71 -6.90
CA TYR A 84 -6.18 14.76 -7.90
C TYR A 84 -7.38 14.63 -8.84
N LYS A 85 -8.30 15.58 -8.75
CA LYS A 85 -9.42 15.65 -9.68
C LYS A 85 -8.90 16.05 -11.06
N LEU A 86 -9.14 15.21 -12.05
CA LEU A 86 -8.89 15.49 -13.46
C LEU A 86 -10.18 16.07 -14.10
N LYS A 87 -10.13 16.29 -15.42
CA LYS A 87 -11.33 16.64 -16.19
C LYS A 87 -12.30 15.46 -16.26
N ASP A 88 -13.58 15.75 -16.48
CA ASP A 88 -14.61 14.77 -16.82
C ASP A 88 -14.75 13.62 -15.79
N PHE A 89 -14.96 13.99 -14.52
CA PHE A 89 -15.23 13.05 -13.39
C PHE A 89 -14.14 12.01 -13.13
N THR A 90 -13.01 12.10 -13.80
CA THR A 90 -11.87 11.22 -13.57
C THR A 90 -11.02 11.78 -12.42
N SER A 91 -10.52 10.90 -11.57
CA SER A 91 -9.61 11.23 -10.47
C SER A 91 -8.37 10.36 -10.53
N TRP A 92 -7.21 10.98 -10.32
CA TRP A 92 -5.96 10.26 -10.09
C TRP A 92 -5.71 10.17 -8.59
N ILE A 93 -5.61 8.95 -8.08
CA ILE A 93 -5.37 8.69 -6.66
C ILE A 93 -4.00 8.06 -6.49
N ILE A 94 -3.22 8.59 -5.55
CA ILE A 94 -1.92 8.05 -5.16
C ILE A 94 -2.02 7.61 -3.71
N PHE A 95 -1.96 6.29 -3.46
CA PHE A 95 -1.86 5.72 -2.12
C PHE A 95 -0.40 5.38 -1.82
N TYR A 96 0.13 5.77 -0.67
CA TYR A 96 1.54 5.58 -0.37
C TYR A 96 1.86 5.50 1.13
N SER A 97 2.94 4.77 1.43
CA SER A 97 3.52 4.69 2.77
C SER A 97 4.14 6.03 3.17
N ILE A 98 3.90 6.47 4.40
CA ILE A 98 4.55 7.62 5.00
C ILE A 98 5.58 7.16 6.04
N GLN A 99 6.63 7.95 6.20
CA GLN A 99 7.65 7.74 7.23
C GLN A 99 7.56 8.88 8.22
N PRO A 100 6.78 8.74 9.30
CA PRO A 100 6.58 9.82 10.25
C PRO A 100 7.88 10.25 10.95
N TYR A 101 8.90 9.39 10.98
CA TYR A 101 10.16 9.63 11.67
C TYR A 101 11.34 10.02 10.78
N ARG A 102 11.11 10.34 9.49
CA ARG A 102 12.21 10.78 8.60
C ARG A 102 12.68 12.21 8.86
N TYR A 103 11.94 12.98 9.66
CA TYR A 103 12.24 14.37 10.02
C TYR A 103 12.33 14.51 11.54
N LYS A 104 13.37 13.94 12.14
CA LYS A 104 13.89 14.40 13.43
C LYS A 104 15.33 14.85 13.16
N ASN A 105 15.50 16.13 12.88
CA ASN A 105 16.76 16.84 13.06
C ASN A 105 16.67 17.60 14.36
#